data_AF-K9YI46-F1
#
_entry.id   AF-K9YI46-F1
#
_cell.length_a   1.000
_cell.length_b   1.000
_cell.length_c   1.000
_cell.angle_alpha   90.00
_cell.angle_beta   90.00
_cell.angle_gamma   90.00
#
_symmetry.space_group_name_H-M   'P 1'
#
loop_
_entity.id
_entity.type
_entity.pdbx_description
1 polymer ?
#
loop_
_entity_poly.entity_id
_entity_poly.type
_entity_poly.pdbx_seq_one_letter_code
_entity_poly.pdbx_strand_id
1 'polypeptide(L)' 'MTNLLTQAFNKAQNLPEHLQDELAKQMIEDIKSELQWQKTLSQPQNSSLDELARQALNDSFEGKTKEMGFDEI' A
#
# COMPACT_ATOMS: atom_id res chain seq x y z
N MET A 1 -13.24 14.99 12.03
CA MET A 1 -11.86 14.94 11.50
C MET A 1 -10.88 14.89 12.65
N THR A 2 -9.76 14.19 12.49
CA THR A 2 -8.64 14.29 13.43
C THR A 2 -8.03 15.70 13.37
N ASN A 3 -7.31 16.11 14.41
CA ASN A 3 -6.68 17.43 14.44
C ASN A 3 -5.74 17.67 13.24
N LEU A 4 -5.07 16.63 12.75
CA LEU A 4 -4.18 16.73 11.60
C LEU A 4 -4.96 16.90 10.28
N LEU A 5 -6.03 16.13 10.08
CA LEU A 5 -6.84 16.23 8.86
C LEU A 5 -7.57 17.59 8.77
N THR A 6 -8.03 18.12 9.92
CA THR A 6 -8.59 19.47 9.98
C THR A 6 -7.55 20.53 9.57
N GLN A 7 -6.31 20.42 10.04
CA GLN A 7 -5.23 21.33 9.64
C GLN A 7 -4.91 21.25 8.14
N ALA A 8 -4.90 20.04 7.56
CA ALA A 8 -4.70 19.84 6.14
C ALA A 8 -5.82 20.49 5.32
N PHE A 9 -7.08 20.28 5.71
CA PHE A 9 -8.25 20.91 5.07
C PHE A 9 -8.18 22.44 5.13
N ASN A 10 -7.87 23.00 6.30
CA ASN A 10 -7.72 24.45 6.49
C ASN A 10 -6.60 25.06 5.64
N LYS A 11 -5.55 24.29 5.31
CA LYS A 11 -4.52 24.74 4.36
C LYS A 11 -5.01 24.64 2.91
N ALA A 12 -5.67 23.54 2.56
CA ALA A 12 -6.19 23.30 1.22
C ALA A 12 -7.22 24.35 0.77
N GLN A 13 -8.14 24.78 1.65
CA GLN A 13 -9.16 25.78 1.33
C GLN A 13 -8.59 27.15 0.89
N ASN A 14 -7.34 27.45 1.21
CA ASN A 14 -6.69 28.71 0.84
C ASN A 14 -5.97 28.64 -0.53
N LEU A 15 -5.98 27.47 -1.18
CA LEU A 15 -5.38 27.30 -2.50
C LEU A 15 -6.32 27.83 -3.61
N PRO A 16 -5.79 28.17 -4.80
CA PRO A 16 -6.60 28.35 -5.99
C PRO A 16 -7.49 27.13 -6.28
N GLU A 17 -8.68 27.35 -6.82
CA GLU A 17 -9.70 26.31 -7.08
C GLU A 17 -9.14 25.10 -7.86
N HIS A 18 -8.38 25.34 -8.93
CA HIS A 18 -7.77 24.26 -9.71
C HIS A 18 -6.84 23.37 -8.88
N LEU A 19 -6.08 23.93 -7.93
CA LEU A 19 -5.21 23.16 -7.04
C LEU A 19 -6.01 22.44 -5.94
N GLN A 20 -7.12 23.04 -5.49
CA GLN A 20 -8.04 22.34 -4.58
C GLN A 20 -8.62 21.10 -5.25
N ASP A 21 -9.05 21.22 -6.50
CA ASP A 21 -9.62 20.11 -7.29
C ASP A 21 -8.60 19.01 -7.57
N GLU A 22 -7.36 19.37 -7.94
CA GLU A 22 -6.28 18.39 -8.13
C GLU A 22 -5.96 17.65 -6.83
N LEU A 23 -5.82 18.37 -5.72
CA LEU A 23 -5.59 17.77 -4.40
C LEU A 23 -6.74 16.86 -3.98
N ALA A 24 -7.98 17.29 -4.20
CA ALA A 24 -9.16 16.51 -3.88
C ALA A 24 -9.22 15.20 -4.68
N LYS A 25 -8.92 15.24 -5.98
CA LYS A 25 -8.88 14.04 -6.83
C LYS A 25 -7.86 13.02 -6.32
N GLN A 26 -6.64 13.48 -6.00
CA GLN A 26 -5.60 12.61 -5.46
C GLN A 26 -6.04 12.00 -4.12
N MET A 27 -6.52 12.83 -3.19
CA MET A 27 -6.92 12.38 -1.86
C MET A 27 -8.09 11.38 -1.90
N ILE A 28 -9.05 11.58 -2.81
CA ILE A 28 -10.16 10.63 -3.00
C ILE A 28 -9.62 9.27 -3.45
N GLU A 29 -8.65 9.25 -4.38
CA GLU A 29 -8.10 8.00 -4.89
C GLU A 29 -7.22 7.29 -3.86
N ASP A 30 -6.43 8.04 -3.10
CA ASP A 30 -5.62 7.52 -1.99
C ASP A 30 -6.52 6.88 -0.93
N ILE A 31 -7.63 7.54 -0.56
CA ILE A 31 -8.60 7.00 0.42
C ILE A 31 -9.23 5.70 -0.10
N LYS A 32 -9.64 5.63 -1.36
CA LYS A 32 -10.17 4.38 -1.94
C LYS A 32 -9.15 3.26 -1.89
N SER A 33 -7.92 3.56 -2.27
CA SER A 33 -6.80 2.60 -2.26
C SER A 33 -6.56 2.09 -0.85
N GLU A 34 -6.48 2.96 0.15
CA GLU A 34 -6.28 2.59 1.55
C GLU A 34 -7.42 1.71 2.07
N LEU A 35 -8.68 2.07 1.77
CA LEU A 35 -9.84 1.25 2.14
C LEU A 35 -9.82 -0.12 1.48
N GLN A 36 -9.38 -0.21 0.22
CA GLN A 36 -9.22 -1.47 -0.48
C GLN A 36 -8.11 -2.32 0.14
N TRP A 37 -6.96 -1.72 0.48
CA TRP A 37 -5.88 -2.39 1.19
C TRP A 37 -6.33 -2.93 2.53
N GLN A 38 -6.94 -2.07 3.36
CA GLN A 38 -7.48 -2.47 4.65
C GLN A 38 -8.47 -3.62 4.50
N LYS A 39 -9.42 -3.52 3.56
CA LYS A 39 -10.40 -4.57 3.32
C LYS A 39 -9.73 -5.89 2.93
N THR A 40 -8.76 -5.85 2.01
CA THR A 40 -8.10 -7.05 1.48
C THR A 40 -7.24 -7.71 2.54
N LEU A 41 -6.46 -6.92 3.29
CA LEU A 41 -5.50 -7.43 4.27
C LEU A 41 -6.13 -7.78 5.64
N SER A 42 -7.32 -7.26 5.95
CA SER A 42 -8.05 -7.61 7.18
C SER A 42 -8.82 -8.93 7.06
N GLN A 43 -8.98 -9.49 5.86
CA GLN A 43 -9.56 -10.81 5.70
C GLN A 43 -8.56 -11.88 6.17
N PRO A 44 -9.03 -13.03 6.67
CA PRO A 44 -8.17 -14.18 6.89
C PRO A 44 -7.41 -14.51 5.61
N GLN A 45 -6.09 -14.49 5.70
CA GLN A 45 -5.24 -14.73 4.54
C GLN A 45 -5.38 -16.19 4.07
N ASN A 46 -5.41 -16.37 2.76
CA ASN A 46 -5.49 -17.70 2.15
C ASN A 46 -4.20 -18.48 2.42
N SER A 47 -4.29 -19.80 2.62
CA SER A 47 -3.16 -20.69 2.89
C SER A 47 -2.10 -20.68 1.79
N SER A 48 -2.43 -20.19 0.59
CA SER A 48 -1.50 -20.06 -0.53
C SER A 48 -0.26 -19.23 -0.19
N LEU A 49 -0.38 -18.15 0.61
CA LEU A 49 0.79 -17.38 1.03
C LEU A 49 1.69 -18.18 1.99
N ASP A 50 1.10 -18.98 2.88
CA ASP A 50 1.84 -19.86 3.78
C ASP A 50 2.53 -20.98 3.00
N GLU A 51 1.88 -21.51 1.96
CA GLU A 51 2.45 -22.52 1.05
C GLU A 51 3.64 -21.95 0.29
N LEU A 52 3.51 -20.75 -0.29
CA LEU A 52 4.60 -20.05 -0.96
C LEU A 52 5.77 -19.77 -0.02
N ALA A 53 5.50 -19.34 1.22
CA ALA A 53 6.53 -19.11 2.22
C ALA A 53 7.26 -20.42 2.60
N ARG A 54 6.52 -21.51 2.81
CA ARG A 54 7.09 -22.84 3.09
C ARG A 54 7.93 -23.34 1.91
N GLN A 55 7.45 -23.15 0.69
CA GLN A 55 8.17 -23.54 -0.52
C GLN A 55 9.48 -22.76 -0.65
N ALA A 56 9.45 -21.43 -0.49
CA ALA A 56 10.65 -20.61 -0.56
C ALA A 56 11.69 -21.00 0.49
N LEU A 57 11.26 -21.32 1.72
CA LEU A 57 12.15 -21.85 2.75
C LEU A 57 12.74 -23.20 2.36
N ASN A 58 11.93 -24.12 1.85
CA ASN A 58 12.39 -25.44 1.41
C ASN A 58 13.40 -25.34 0.27
N ASP A 59 13.11 -24.50 -0.73
CA ASP A 59 14.01 -24.26 -1.86
C ASP A 59 15.34 -23.66 -1.38
N SER A 60 15.33 -22.80 -0.36
CA SER A 60 16.56 -22.29 0.25
C SER A 60 17.33 -23.39 0.98
N PHE A 61 16.66 -24.25 1.76
CA PHE A 61 17.31 -25.35 2.46
C PHE A 61 17.91 -26.39 1.51
N GLU A 62 17.26 -26.62 0.37
CA GLU A 62 17.71 -27.55 -0.66
C GLU A 62 18.77 -26.94 -1.60
N GLY A 63 19.17 -25.68 -1.38
CA GLY A 63 20.16 -24.99 -2.21
C GLY A 63 19.67 -24.69 -3.64
N LYS A 64 18.34 -24.63 -3.83
CA LYS A 64 17.70 -24.28 -5.10
C LYS A 64 17.55 -22.77 -5.30
N THR A 65 17.88 -21.97 -4.28
CA THR A 65 17.92 -20.50 -4.40
C THR A 65 19.20 -20.03 -5.07
N LYS A 66 19.10 -18.91 -5.79
CA LYS A 66 20.24 -18.21 -6.37
C LYS A 66 20.41 -16.88 -5.65
N GLU A 67 21.62 -16.58 -5.22
CA GLU A 67 21.96 -15.24 -4.73
C GLU A 67 21.88 -14.25 -5.89
N MET A 68 21.05 -13.21 -5.73
CA MET A 68 20.88 -12.15 -6.73
C MET A 68 20.79 -10.79 -6.05
N GLY A 69 21.44 -9.79 -6.64
CA GLY A 69 21.32 -8.39 -6.22
C GLY A 69 20.03 -7.74 -6.74
N PHE A 70 19.68 -6.58 -6.18
CA PHE A 70 18.49 -5.82 -6.59
C PHE A 70 18.49 -5.39 -8.08
N ASP A 71 19.66 -5.33 -8.70
CA ASP A 71 19.85 -4.86 -10.09
C ASP A 71 19.98 -6.03 -11.11
N GLU A 72 19.85 -7.29 -10.69
CA GLU A 72 20.07 -8.48 -11.54
C GLU A 72 18.76 -9.18 -11.93
N ILE A 73 17.80 -8.43 -12.50
CA ILE A 73 16.47 -8.94 -12.94
C ILE A 73 16.48 -9.35 -14.41
#